data_AF-A0A511A9G6-F1
#
_entry.id   AF-A0A511A9G6-F1
#
_cell.length_a   1.000
_cell.length_b   1.000
_cell.length_c   1.000
_cell.angle_alpha   90.00
_cell.angle_beta   90.00
_cell.angle_gamma   90.00
#
_symmetry.space_group_name_H-M   'P 1'
#
loop_
_entity.id
_entity.type
_entity.pdbx_description
1 polymer ?
#
loop_
_entity_poly.entity_id
_entity_poly.type
_entity_poly.pdbx_seq_one_letter_code
_entity_poly.pdbx_strand_id
1 'polypeptide(L)' 'MTEEQPAPGLRVVRGTANEEELAALIAVVTDAYEREAADAVAEEPSVSAWQRTQRPMRKPLRRDIPWGRFSG' A
#
# COMPACT_ATOMS: atom_id res chain seq x y z
N MET A 1 4.92 -11.57 -17.03
CA MET A 1 6.37 -11.31 -17.21
C MET A 1 6.78 -10.45 -16.03
N THR A 2 7.36 -11.06 -14.99
CA THR A 2 7.94 -10.29 -13.88
C THR A 2 9.33 -9.89 -14.35
N GLU A 3 9.56 -8.60 -14.55
CA GLU A 3 10.91 -8.12 -14.86
C GLU A 3 11.77 -8.33 -13.62
N GLU A 4 12.80 -9.17 -13.74
CA GLU A 4 13.78 -9.39 -12.69
C GLU A 4 14.63 -8.12 -12.61
N GLN A 5 14.24 -7.21 -11.72
CA GLN A 5 15.00 -5.98 -11.50
C GLN A 5 16.39 -6.36 -10.99
N PRO A 6 17.46 -5.90 -11.67
CA PRO A 6 18.81 -6.20 -11.22
C PRO A 6 19.02 -5.64 -9.81
N ALA A 7 19.64 -6.43 -8.94
CA ALA A 7 19.94 -6.02 -7.58
C ALA A 7 20.72 -4.69 -7.58
N PRO A 8 20.39 -3.75 -6.68
CA PRO A 8 21.08 -2.46 -6.62
C PRO A 8 22.57 -2.68 -6.34
N GLY A 9 23.42 -2.07 -7.17
CA GLY A 9 24.89 -2.18 -7.09
C GLY A 9 25.56 -0.84 -6.84
N LEU A 10 26.65 -0.85 -6.07
CA LEU A 10 27.47 0.32 -5.75
C LEU A 10 28.82 0.26 -6.49
N ARG A 11 29.30 1.39 -7.02
CA ARG A 11 30.62 1.51 -7.63
C ARG A 11 31.35 2.78 -7.15
N VAL A 12 32.58 2.62 -6.66
CA VAL A 12 33.48 3.73 -6.36
C VAL A 12 34.11 4.23 -7.68
N VAL A 13 33.83 5.47 -8.06
CA VAL A 13 34.29 6.04 -9.35
C VAL A 13 35.64 6.75 -9.23
N ARG A 14 36.05 7.14 -8.01
CA ARG A 14 37.30 7.83 -7.74
C ARG A 14 37.85 7.48 -6.36
N GLY A 15 39.17 7.37 -6.26
CA GLY A 15 39.86 7.00 -5.02
C GLY A 15 39.79 5.49 -4.76
N THR A 16 40.39 5.08 -3.65
CA THR A 16 40.33 3.70 -3.15
C THR A 16 39.72 3.74 -1.76
N ALA A 17 38.55 3.11 -1.59
CA ALA A 17 37.96 2.93 -0.26
C ALA A 17 38.62 1.71 0.40
N ASN A 18 38.96 1.84 1.68
CA ASN A 18 39.40 0.70 2.47
C ASN A 18 38.20 -0.14 2.94
N GLU A 19 38.47 -1.29 3.56
CA GLU A 19 37.42 -2.21 4.02
C GLU A 19 36.52 -1.60 5.10
N GLU A 20 37.09 -0.78 6.00
CA GLU A 20 36.34 -0.12 7.08
C GLU A 20 35.37 0.94 6.54
N GLU A 21 35.83 1.74 5.58
CA GLU A 21 35.02 2.75 4.91
C GLU A 21 33.89 2.12 4.10
N LEU A 22 34.17 1.00 3.41
CA LEU A 22 33.14 0.25 2.69
C LEU A 22 32.10 -0.34 3.66
N ALA A 23 32.53 -0.90 4.79
CA ALA A 23 31.63 -1.42 5.81
C ALA A 23 30.74 -0.32 6.40
N ALA A 24 31.34 0.84 6.73
CA ALA A 24 30.60 2.00 7.22
C ALA A 24 29.57 2.49 6.20
N LEU A 25 29.95 2.58 4.92
CA LEU A 25 29.06 3.00 3.85
C LEU A 25 27.88 2.02 3.67
N ILE A 26 28.16 0.71 3.63
CA ILE A 26 27.11 -0.31 3.51
C ILE A 26 26.16 -0.23 4.69
N ALA A 27 26.67 -0.11 5.92
CA ALA A 27 25.84 -0.01 7.12
C ALA A 27 24.88 1.18 7.07
N VAL A 28 25.37 2.37 6.69
CA VAL A 28 24.56 3.59 6.60
C VAL A 28 23.52 3.49 5.49
N VAL A 29 23.89 2.97 4.31
CA VAL A 29 22.95 2.83 3.19
C VAL A 29 21.87 1.80 3.51
N THR A 30 22.24 0.67 4.12
CA THR A 30 21.29 -0.35 4.55
C THR A 30 20.32 0.20 5.60
N ASP A 31 20.80 0.89 6.63
CA ASP A 31 19.94 1.51 7.65
C ASP A 31 18.99 2.56 7.05
N ALA A 32 19.46 3.38 6.11
CA ALA A 32 18.61 4.32 5.40
C ALA A 32 17.52 3.62 4.57
N TYR A 33 17.88 2.55 3.86
CA TYR A 33 16.95 1.75 3.06
C TYR A 33 15.94 1.00 3.93
N GLU A 34 16.36 0.43 5.06
CA GLU A 34 15.46 -0.24 6.02
C GLU A 34 14.46 0.75 6.63
N ARG A 35 14.92 1.95 7.00
CA ARG A 35 14.05 3.02 7.49
C ARG A 35 13.05 3.45 6.42
N GLU A 36 13.52 3.70 5.20
CA GLU A 36 12.66 4.05 4.08
C GLU A 36 11.66 2.94 3.78
N ALA A 37 12.08 1.68 3.76
CA ALA A 37 11.20 0.53 3.53
C ALA A 37 10.16 0.38 4.64
N ALA A 38 10.51 0.67 5.90
CA ALA A 38 9.58 0.67 7.02
C ALA A 38 8.55 1.80 6.92
N ASP A 39 8.98 3.00 6.52
CA ASP A 39 8.10 4.16 6.34
C ASP A 39 7.25 4.06 5.06
N ALA A 40 7.76 3.39 4.03
CA ALA A 40 7.13 3.18 2.73
C ALA A 40 6.18 1.96 2.69
N VAL A 41 5.79 1.40 3.84
CA VAL A 41 4.66 0.46 3.91
C VAL A 41 3.36 1.25 4.07
N ALA A 42 2.95 1.91 2.99
CA ALA A 42 1.56 2.35 2.91
C ALA A 42 0.68 1.09 2.97
N GLU A 43 -0.14 0.97 4.01
CA GLU A 43 -1.07 -0.14 4.14
C GLU A 43 -2.00 -0.13 2.91
N GLU A 44 -1.90 -1.15 2.06
CA GLU A 44 -2.80 -1.29 0.91
C GLU A 44 -4.24 -1.28 1.47
N PRO A 45 -5.11 -0.35 1.04
CA PRO A 45 -6.45 -0.25 1.60
C PRO A 45 -7.22 -1.55 1.35
N SER A 46 -7.29 -2.39 2.38
CA SER A 46 -7.98 -3.66 2.31
C SER A 46 -9.47 -3.45 2.59
N VAL A 47 -10.29 -3.62 1.56
CA VAL A 47 -11.75 -3.64 1.73
C VAL A 47 -12.21 -5.07 1.98
N SER A 48 -12.97 -5.28 3.04
CA SER A 48 -13.56 -6.58 3.36
C SER A 48 -14.48 -7.06 2.24
N ALA A 49 -14.68 -8.38 2.14
CA ALA A 49 -15.66 -8.95 1.22
C ALA A 49 -17.08 -8.38 1.46
N TRP A 50 -17.42 -8.07 2.71
CA TRP A 50 -18.68 -7.41 3.07
C TRP A 50 -18.76 -5.97 2.54
N GLN A 51 -17.72 -5.14 2.73
CA GLN A 51 -17.69 -3.77 2.18
C GLN A 51 -17.81 -3.76 0.65
N ARG A 52 -17.18 -4.73 -0.05
CA ARG A 52 -17.33 -4.86 -1.52
C ARG A 52 -18.73 -5.27 -1.95
N THR A 53 -19.46 -6.00 -1.13
CA THR A 53 -20.76 -6.59 -1.51
C THR A 53 -21.97 -5.87 -0.90
N GLN A 54 -21.75 -4.98 0.07
CA GLN A 54 -22.79 -4.23 0.74
C GLN A 54 -23.62 -3.47 -0.29
N ARG A 55 -24.93 -3.74 -0.28
CA ARG A 55 -25.90 -3.01 -1.11
C ARG A 55 -26.30 -1.72 -0.38
N PRO A 56 -26.57 -0.63 -1.11
CA PRO A 56 -27.11 0.58 -0.50
C PRO A 56 -28.41 0.25 0.24
N MET A 57 -28.61 0.87 1.40
CA MET A 57 -29.88 0.75 2.12
C MET A 57 -30.99 1.23 1.19
N ARG A 58 -32.00 0.37 0.97
CA ARG A 58 -33.16 0.76 0.18
C ARG A 58 -33.86 1.91 0.88
N LYS A 59 -34.35 2.88 0.09
CA LYS A 59 -35.21 3.93 0.62
C LYS A 59 -36.42 3.27 1.30
N PRO A 60 -36.82 3.71 2.51
CA PRO A 60 -38.03 3.20 3.15
C PRO A 60 -39.24 3.40 2.24
N LEU A 61 -40.21 2.50 2.37
CA LEU A 61 -41.45 2.57 1.60
C LEU A 61 -42.15 3.91 1.84
N ARG A 62 -42.54 4.57 0.75
CA ARG A 62 -43.34 5.81 0.80
C ARG A 62 -44.73 5.50 1.35
N ARG A 63 -44.96 5.84 2.61
CA ARG A 63 -46.26 5.70 3.30
C ARG A 63 -47.27 6.77 2.89
N ASP A 64 -46.79 7.82 2.21
CA ASP A 64 -47.58 8.92 1.67
C ASP A 64 -48.22 8.59 0.31
N ILE A 65 -47.96 7.40 -0.24
CA ILE A 65 -48.61 6.90 -1.45
C ILE A 65 -49.49 5.69 -1.08
N PRO A 66 -50.80 5.71 -1.40
CA PRO A 66 -51.67 4.56 -1.17
C PRO A 66 -51.26 3.37 -2.03
N TRP A 67 -51.26 2.16 -1.46
CA TRP A 67 -50.91 0.93 -2.17
C TRP A 67 -52.12 0.41 -2.94
N GLY A 68 -52.29 0.87 -4.18
CA GLY A 68 -53.42 0.49 -5.01
C GLY A 68 -54.76 0.80 -4.33
N ARG A 69 -55.64 -0.21 -4.20
CA ARG A 69 -56.96 -0.08 -3.56
C ARG A 69 -56.94 -0.32 -2.03
N PHE A 70 -55.78 -0.56 -1.44
CA PHE A 70 -55.67 -0.81 -0.01
C PHE A 70 -55.30 0.48 0.72
N SER A 71 -56.27 1.04 1.45
CA SER A 71 -56.10 2.19 2.34
C SER A 71 -56.72 1.84 3.70
N GLY A 72 -56.06 0.94 4.42
CA GLY A 72 -56.55 0.42 5.72
C GLY A 72 -57.35 -0.86 5.59
#